data_AF-A0A7K3Y5E7-F1
#
_entry.id   AF-A0A7K3Y5E7-F1
#
_cell.length_a   1.000
_cell.length_b   1.000
_cell.length_c   1.000
_cell.angle_alpha   90.00
_cell.angle_beta   90.00
_cell.angle_gamma   90.00
#
_symmetry.space_group_name_H-M   'P 1'
#
loop_
_entity.id
_entity.type
_entity.pdbx_description
1 polymer ?
#
loop_
_entity_poly.entity_id
_entity_poly.type
_entity_poly.pdbx_seq_one_letter_code
_entity_poly.pdbx_strand_id
1 'polypeptide(L)'
;FFYIGAGIVCCGIVTLISGDLIFRSNVSISQSARVFTRLVLYIPKLLVAILHANLDVAYRVLHPKMPIDPGIVTVDTSFQNDVLRTSFANAVTLTPGTVTVDVIDGRFIVHALVREAGEEDLLKGKSIERDLARIFGEGGQPPSDETGDL
;
A
#
# COMPACT_ATOMS: atom_id res chain seq x y z
N PHE A 1 0.55 -31.27 25.79
CA PHE A 1 1.51 -31.89 24.85
C PHE A 1 0.88 -32.23 23.49
N PHE A 2 -0.27 -32.93 23.46
CA PHE A 2 -0.96 -33.30 22.21
C PHE A 2 -1.24 -32.13 21.25
N TYR A 3 -1.76 -31.00 21.78
CA TYR A 3 -2.07 -29.82 20.96
C TYR A 3 -0.83 -29.17 20.32
N ILE A 4 0.31 -29.18 21.02
CA ILE A 4 1.56 -28.63 20.47
C ILE A 4 2.08 -29.53 19.34
N GLY A 5 2.01 -30.86 19.51
CA GLY A 5 2.38 -31.82 18.47
C GLY A 5 1.50 -31.71 17.23
N ALA A 6 0.18 -31.65 17.41
CA ALA A 6 -0.76 -31.44 16.30
C ALA A 6 -0.50 -30.10 15.58
N GLY A 7 -0.16 -29.05 16.33
CA GLY A 7 0.23 -27.75 15.78
C GLY A 7 1.48 -27.81 14.90
N ILE A 8 2.55 -28.46 15.37
CA ILE A 8 3.80 -28.61 14.58
C ILE A 8 3.52 -29.37 13.27
N VAL A 9 2.75 -30.46 13.33
CA VAL A 9 2.39 -31.25 12.15
C VAL A 9 1.56 -30.43 11.16
N CYS A 10 0.56 -29.69 11.64
CA CYS A 10 -0.27 -28.82 10.82
C CYS A 10 0.56 -27.73 10.13
N CYS A 11 1.40 -27.01 10.87
CA CYS A 11 2.30 -26.00 10.32
C CYS A 11 3.25 -26.58 9.26
N GLY A 12 3.77 -27.79 9.49
CA GLY A 12 4.62 -28.50 8.52
C GLY A 12 3.88 -28.81 7.22
N ILE A 13 2.66 -29.36 7.30
CA ILE A 13 1.83 -29.67 6.13
C ILE A 13 1.51 -28.40 5.34
N VAL A 14 1.10 -27.33 6.02
CA VAL A 14 0.81 -26.04 5.38
C VAL A 14 2.06 -25.47 4.70
N THR A 15 3.23 -25.57 5.35
CA THR A 15 4.49 -25.09 4.78
C THR A 15 4.90 -25.89 3.54
N LEU A 16 4.65 -27.20 3.50
CA LEU A 16 4.96 -28.03 2.33
C LEU A 16 4.03 -27.71 1.15
N ILE A 17 2.75 -27.49 1.40
CA ILE A 17 1.75 -27.20 0.35
C ILE A 17 1.89 -25.76 -0.16
N SER A 18 2.01 -24.79 0.75
CA SER A 18 2.10 -23.36 0.42
C SER A 18 3.52 -22.88 0.16
N GLY A 19 4.52 -23.72 0.43
CA GLY A 19 5.93 -23.41 0.28
C GLY A 19 6.27 -23.01 -1.14
N ASP A 20 5.76 -23.73 -2.14
CA ASP A 20 6.04 -23.42 -3.56
C ASP A 20 5.45 -22.06 -4.00
N LEU A 21 4.35 -21.62 -3.38
CA LEU A 21 3.72 -20.32 -3.66
C LEU A 21 4.47 -19.15 -3.00
N ILE A 22 5.05 -19.37 -1.82
CA ILE A 22 5.80 -18.35 -1.05
C ILE A 22 7.27 -18.27 -1.52
N PHE A 23 7.90 -19.42 -1.78
CA PHE A 23 9.32 -19.53 -2.17
C PHE A 23 9.58 -19.33 -3.67
N ARG A 24 8.54 -19.10 -4.49
CA ARG A 24 8.73 -18.62 -5.87
C ARG A 24 9.36 -17.23 -5.94
N SER A 25 9.38 -16.50 -4.82
CA SER A 25 10.17 -15.29 -4.63
C SER A 25 11.50 -15.65 -3.92
N ASN A 26 12.63 -15.41 -4.59
CA ASN A 26 13.99 -15.71 -4.12
C ASN A 26 14.45 -14.74 -3.00
N VAL A 27 13.67 -14.60 -1.93
CA VAL A 27 13.93 -13.66 -0.83
C VAL A 27 14.61 -14.39 0.33
N SER A 28 15.81 -13.95 0.68
CA SER A 28 16.55 -14.48 1.82
C SER A 28 15.76 -14.27 3.12
N ILE A 29 15.63 -15.32 3.95
CA ILE A 29 14.93 -15.30 5.25
C ILE A 29 15.33 -14.11 6.14
N SER A 30 16.60 -13.70 6.08
CA SER A 30 17.12 -12.55 6.83
C SER A 30 16.54 -11.21 6.33
N GLN A 31 16.32 -11.07 5.02
CA GLN A 31 15.71 -9.89 4.42
C GLN A 31 14.22 -9.81 4.76
N SER A 32 13.49 -10.93 4.66
CA SER A 32 12.05 -10.99 5.01
C SER A 32 11.81 -10.64 6.48
N ALA A 33 12.65 -11.11 7.41
CA ALA A 33 12.53 -10.76 8.83
C ALA A 33 12.78 -9.26 9.09
N ARG A 34 13.72 -8.65 8.35
CA ARG A 34 14.02 -7.21 8.46
C ARG A 34 12.88 -6.35 7.90
N VAL A 35 12.31 -6.73 6.76
CA VAL A 35 11.14 -6.08 6.16
C VAL A 35 9.95 -6.19 7.09
N PHE A 36 9.67 -7.39 7.61
CA PHE A 36 8.57 -7.63 8.55
C PHE A 36 8.69 -6.76 9.81
N THR A 37 9.88 -6.68 10.40
CA THR A 37 10.09 -5.86 11.61
C THR A 37 9.86 -4.38 11.34
N ARG A 38 10.33 -3.86 10.20
CA ARG A 38 10.07 -2.46 9.78
C ARG A 38 8.58 -2.22 9.53
N LEU A 39 7.90 -3.17 8.89
CA LEU A 39 6.46 -3.10 8.65
C LEU A 39 5.69 -3.04 9.97
N VAL A 40 5.97 -3.95 10.91
CA VAL A 40 5.32 -4.00 12.22
C VAL A 40 5.53 -2.71 13.01
N LEU A 41 6.73 -2.12 12.97
CA LEU A 41 7.00 -0.82 13.59
C LEU A 41 6.29 0.34 12.89
N TYR A 42 6.01 0.23 11.60
CA TYR A 42 5.29 1.25 10.83
C TYR A 42 3.77 1.19 11.07
N ILE A 43 3.19 0.01 11.31
CA ILE A 43 1.75 -0.17 11.48
C ILE A 43 1.14 0.78 12.52
N PRO A 44 1.65 0.94 13.76
CA PRO A 44 1.05 1.83 14.74
C PRO A 44 1.02 3.29 14.27
N LYS A 45 2.10 3.75 13.62
CA LYS A 45 2.20 5.11 13.09
C LYS A 45 1.19 5.33 11.95
N LEU A 46 1.07 4.35 11.06
CA LEU A 46 0.10 4.37 9.97
C LEU A 46 -1.33 4.38 10.52
N LEU A 47 -1.63 3.56 11.51
CA LEU A 47 -2.95 3.44 12.12
C LEU A 47 -3.40 4.75 12.79
N VAL A 48 -2.49 5.44 13.50
CA VAL A 48 -2.77 6.77 14.07
C VAL A 48 -3.06 7.79 12.98
N ALA A 49 -2.26 7.83 11.91
CA ALA A 49 -2.48 8.74 10.79
C ALA A 49 -3.84 8.49 10.10
N ILE A 50 -4.19 7.22 9.87
CA ILE A 50 -5.47 6.80 9.31
C ILE A 50 -6.62 7.22 10.23
N LEU A 51 -6.53 6.98 11.54
CA LEU A 51 -7.59 7.32 12.50
C LEU A 51 -7.87 8.81 12.50
N HIS A 52 -6.82 9.63 12.56
CA HIS A 52 -6.92 11.08 12.66
C HIS A 52 -7.54 11.68 11.39
N ALA A 53 -7.13 11.17 10.23
CA ALA A 53 -7.61 11.67 8.96
C ALA A 53 -9.04 11.16 8.64
N ASN A 54 -9.43 9.95 9.09
CA ASN A 54 -10.82 9.48 9.00
C ASN A 54 -11.77 10.31 9.87
N LEU A 55 -11.31 10.77 11.04
CA LEU A 55 -12.10 11.63 11.91
C LEU A 55 -12.38 13.00 11.25
N ASP A 56 -11.38 13.57 10.57
CA ASP A 56 -11.52 14.85 9.84
C ASP A 56 -12.47 14.71 8.64
N VAL A 57 -12.33 13.63 7.85
CA VAL A 57 -13.27 13.34 6.75
C VAL A 57 -14.69 13.09 7.28
N ALA A 58 -14.86 12.32 8.35
CA ALA A 58 -16.17 12.10 8.97
C ALA A 58 -16.79 13.43 9.46
N TYR A 59 -16.00 14.32 10.06
CA TYR A 59 -16.45 15.65 10.47
C TYR A 59 -16.90 16.50 9.26
N ARG A 60 -16.14 16.49 8.16
CA ARG A 60 -16.48 17.23 6.93
C ARG A 60 -17.74 16.68 6.24
N VAL A 61 -17.91 15.36 6.21
CA VAL A 61 -19.12 14.70 5.67
C VAL A 61 -20.35 14.99 6.52
N LEU A 62 -20.21 15.06 7.86
CA LEU A 62 -21.30 15.41 8.77
C LEU A 62 -21.58 16.93 8.80
N HIS A 63 -20.70 17.76 8.24
CA HIS A 63 -20.86 19.21 8.24
C HIS A 63 -21.90 19.64 7.20
N PRO A 64 -22.92 20.45 7.56
CA PRO A 64 -24.07 20.75 6.70
C PRO A 64 -23.73 21.53 5.42
N LYS A 65 -22.51 22.06 5.27
CA LYS A 65 -22.04 22.73 4.05
C LYS A 65 -21.52 21.77 2.97
N MET A 66 -21.32 20.48 3.27
CA MET A 66 -20.87 19.41 2.36
C MET A 66 -20.05 19.89 1.15
N PRO A 67 -18.83 20.44 1.35
CA PRO A 67 -17.93 20.77 0.25
C PRO A 67 -17.30 19.46 -0.29
N ILE A 68 -18.11 18.68 -1.02
CA ILE A 68 -17.72 17.41 -1.65
C ILE A 68 -17.51 17.72 -3.13
N ASP A 69 -16.28 17.56 -3.60
CA ASP A 69 -15.88 17.75 -5.01
C ASP A 69 -15.16 16.48 -5.47
N PRO A 70 -15.92 15.44 -5.88
CA PRO A 70 -15.35 14.14 -6.20
C PRO A 70 -14.59 14.20 -7.54
N GLY A 71 -13.43 13.57 -7.60
CA GLY A 71 -12.56 13.58 -8.78
C GLY A 71 -11.78 12.29 -8.96
N ILE A 72 -11.35 12.01 -10.19
CA ILE A 72 -10.44 10.90 -10.49
C ILE A 72 -9.04 11.49 -10.64
N VAL A 73 -8.08 10.95 -9.88
CA VAL A 73 -6.67 11.33 -9.92
C VAL A 73 -5.86 10.12 -10.37
N THR A 74 -4.88 10.35 -11.23
CA THR A 74 -3.96 9.31 -11.70
C THR A 74 -2.60 9.50 -11.03
N VAL A 75 -2.06 8.43 -10.45
CA VAL A 75 -0.74 8.43 -9.80
C VAL A 75 0.13 7.38 -10.51
N ASP A 76 1.19 7.84 -11.18
CA ASP A 76 2.17 6.96 -11.79
C ASP A 76 3.30 6.63 -10.79
N THR A 77 3.65 5.35 -10.67
CA THR A 77 4.77 4.87 -9.83
C THR A 77 5.65 3.91 -10.63
N SER A 78 6.95 3.84 -10.32
CA SER A 78 7.92 2.99 -11.01
C SER A 78 8.13 1.61 -10.36
N PHE A 79 7.17 1.13 -9.56
CA PHE A 79 7.28 -0.14 -8.85
C PHE A 79 7.20 -1.34 -9.77
N GLN A 80 8.20 -2.23 -9.68
CA GLN A 80 8.24 -3.47 -10.46
C GLN A 80 7.74 -4.67 -9.67
N ASN A 81 7.81 -4.63 -8.33
CA ASN A 81 7.33 -5.71 -7.48
C ASN A 81 5.81 -5.67 -7.28
N ASP A 82 5.12 -6.76 -7.62
CA ASP A 82 3.66 -6.91 -7.44
C ASP A 82 3.20 -6.73 -5.99
N VAL A 83 4.02 -7.17 -5.02
CA VAL A 83 3.75 -6.99 -3.59
C VAL A 83 3.83 -5.51 -3.22
N LEU A 84 4.77 -4.77 -3.82
CA LEU A 84 4.93 -3.34 -3.59
C LEU A 84 3.76 -2.55 -4.20
N ARG A 85 3.38 -2.87 -5.44
CA ARG A 85 2.23 -2.28 -6.13
C ARG A 85 0.94 -2.51 -5.34
N THR A 86 0.70 -3.73 -4.88
CA THR A 86 -0.47 -4.08 -4.06
C THR A 86 -0.46 -3.35 -2.72
N SER A 87 0.70 -3.30 -2.05
CA SER A 87 0.84 -2.60 -0.77
C SER A 87 0.59 -1.09 -0.91
N PHE A 88 1.06 -0.48 -2.00
CA PHE A 88 0.82 0.92 -2.31
C PHE A 88 -0.66 1.20 -2.60
N ALA A 89 -1.32 0.41 -3.45
CA ALA A 89 -2.77 0.54 -3.70
C ALA A 89 -3.58 0.47 -2.40
N ASN A 90 -3.25 -0.48 -1.53
CA ASN A 90 -3.94 -0.64 -0.24
C ASN A 90 -3.67 0.54 0.70
N ALA A 91 -2.44 1.04 0.74
CA ALA A 91 -2.09 2.21 1.55
C ALA A 91 -2.85 3.45 1.07
N VAL A 92 -2.95 3.66 -0.25
CA VAL A 92 -3.72 4.76 -0.85
C VAL A 92 -5.19 4.61 -0.50
N THR A 93 -5.82 3.45 -0.72
CA THR A 93 -7.24 3.22 -0.36
C THR A 93 -7.54 3.41 1.13
N LEU A 94 -6.56 3.19 2.02
CA LEU A 94 -6.70 3.46 3.45
C LEU A 94 -6.57 4.95 3.81
N THR A 95 -6.11 5.77 2.87
CA THR A 95 -6.05 7.23 3.02
C THR A 95 -7.48 7.76 2.91
N PRO A 96 -7.94 8.52 3.91
CA PRO A 96 -9.36 8.79 4.05
C PRO A 96 -9.88 9.70 2.96
N GLY A 97 -10.96 9.25 2.32
CA GLY A 97 -11.55 9.93 1.18
C GLY A 97 -10.99 9.45 -0.18
N THR A 98 -10.22 8.36 -0.23
CA THR A 98 -9.75 7.79 -1.51
C THR A 98 -10.03 6.31 -1.68
N VAL A 99 -10.22 5.88 -2.92
CA VAL A 99 -10.36 4.48 -3.32
C VAL A 99 -9.56 4.24 -4.59
N THR A 100 -8.64 3.27 -4.57
CA THR A 100 -7.97 2.83 -5.80
C THR A 100 -8.95 1.99 -6.63
N VAL A 101 -9.25 2.45 -7.85
CA VAL A 101 -10.20 1.85 -8.78
C VAL A 101 -9.52 0.83 -9.67
N ASP A 102 -8.33 1.17 -10.18
CA ASP A 102 -7.60 0.31 -11.10
C ASP A 102 -6.08 0.52 -10.99
N VAL A 103 -5.32 -0.51 -11.36
CA VAL A 103 -3.86 -0.51 -11.40
C VAL A 103 -3.39 -1.12 -12.71
N ILE A 104 -2.91 -0.28 -13.62
CA ILE A 104 -2.43 -0.68 -14.96
C ILE A 104 -0.97 -0.28 -15.08
N ASP A 105 -0.06 -1.24 -15.27
CA ASP A 105 1.38 -0.97 -15.55
C ASP A 105 2.08 0.10 -14.68
N GLY A 106 1.80 0.12 -13.36
CA GLY A 106 2.39 1.07 -12.42
C GLY A 106 1.60 2.38 -12.27
N ARG A 107 0.53 2.55 -13.04
CA ARG A 107 -0.44 3.63 -12.95
C ARG A 107 -1.60 3.25 -12.04
N PHE A 108 -1.86 4.07 -11.03
CA PHE A 108 -2.93 3.90 -10.05
C PHE A 108 -4.02 4.93 -10.34
N ILE A 109 -5.22 4.45 -10.66
CA ILE A 109 -6.40 5.28 -10.85
C ILE A 109 -7.11 5.37 -9.50
N VAL A 110 -7.15 6.56 -8.91
CA VAL A 110 -7.66 6.80 -7.56
C VAL A 110 -8.87 7.71 -7.63
N HIS A 111 -9.97 7.29 -7.03
CA HIS A 111 -11.16 8.10 -6.84
C HIS A 111 -11.05 8.84 -5.51
N ALA A 112 -11.02 10.17 -5.55
CA ALA A 112 -10.98 11.04 -4.37
C ALA A 112 -12.37 11.65 -4.13
N LEU A 113 -12.81 11.63 -2.87
CA LEU A 113 -14.09 12.17 -2.41
C LEU A 113 -14.06 13.71 -2.32
N VAL A 114 -12.88 14.31 -2.14
CA VAL A 114 -12.68 15.76 -2.02
C VAL A 114 -11.45 16.18 -2.85
N ARG A 115 -11.61 17.14 -3.77
CA ARG A 115 -10.54 17.58 -4.69
C ARG A 115 -9.30 18.17 -3.99
N GLU A 116 -9.49 18.84 -2.86
CA GLU A 116 -8.41 19.32 -1.98
C GLU A 116 -7.64 18.16 -1.32
N ALA A 117 -8.34 17.07 -0.99
CA ALA A 117 -7.68 15.84 -0.55
C ALA A 117 -6.88 15.22 -1.70
N GLY A 118 -7.32 15.35 -2.95
CA GLY A 118 -6.58 14.89 -4.14
C GLY A 118 -5.17 15.49 -4.28
N GLU A 119 -4.98 16.79 -4.00
CA GLU A 119 -3.64 17.41 -3.99
C GLU A 119 -2.79 16.96 -2.79
N GLU A 120 -3.40 16.87 -1.60
CA GLU A 120 -2.74 16.26 -0.44
C GLU A 120 -2.40 14.78 -0.66
N ASP A 121 -3.19 14.05 -1.43
CA ASP A 121 -3.01 12.64 -1.75
C ASP A 121 -1.93 12.43 -2.81
N LEU A 122 -1.72 13.39 -3.71
CA LEU A 122 -0.51 13.40 -4.55
C LEU A 122 0.75 13.60 -3.69
N LEU A 123 0.69 14.47 -2.67
CA LEU A 123 1.80 14.71 -1.76
C LEU A 123 2.03 13.53 -0.80
N LYS A 124 0.95 12.96 -0.22
CA LYS A 124 0.97 11.78 0.65
C LYS A 124 1.34 10.53 -0.15
N GLY A 125 0.81 10.37 -1.36
CA GLY A 125 1.15 9.33 -2.31
C GLY A 125 2.64 9.27 -2.57
N LYS A 126 3.30 10.41 -2.86
CA LYS A 126 4.77 10.47 -3.00
C LYS A 126 5.54 10.14 -1.71
N SER A 127 4.98 10.43 -0.53
CA SER A 127 5.58 10.04 0.75
C SER A 127 5.45 8.55 1.00
N ILE A 128 4.26 7.99 0.77
CA ILE A 128 3.96 6.56 0.90
C ILE A 128 4.79 5.75 -0.09
N GLU A 129 4.89 6.24 -1.33
CA GLU A 129 5.72 5.66 -2.39
C GLU A 129 7.18 5.55 -1.93
N ARG A 130 7.75 6.63 -1.38
CA ARG A 130 9.12 6.68 -0.89
C ARG A 130 9.37 5.78 0.31
N ASP A 131 8.41 5.72 1.24
CA ASP A 131 8.53 4.87 2.42
C ASP A 131 8.48 3.38 2.04
N LEU A 132 7.57 3.01 1.13
CA LEU A 132 7.44 1.66 0.61
C LEU A 132 8.65 1.25 -0.24
N ALA A 133 9.14 2.11 -1.13
CA ALA A 133 10.39 1.94 -1.87
C ALA A 133 11.57 1.60 -0.94
N ARG A 134 11.70 2.32 0.18
CA ARG A 134 12.75 2.06 1.19
C ARG A 134 12.57 0.77 1.97
N ILE A 135 11.33 0.35 2.21
CA ILE A 135 11.02 -0.88 2.93
C ILE A 135 11.37 -2.09 2.07
N PHE A 136 11.00 -2.06 0.79
CA PHE A 136 11.18 -3.18 -0.14
C PHE A 136 12.52 -3.15 -0.90
N GLY A 137 13.29 -2.07 -0.80
CA GLY A 137 14.63 -1.98 -1.40
C GLY A 137 14.63 -1.63 -2.89
N GLU A 138 13.47 -1.33 -3.48
CA GLU A 138 13.34 -0.73 -4.80
C GLU A 138 13.61 0.76 -4.67
N GLY A 139 14.87 1.17 -4.82
CA GLY A 139 15.22 2.58 -4.90
C GLY A 139 14.54 3.20 -6.11
N GLY A 140 13.70 4.21 -5.88
CA GLY A 140 12.96 4.92 -6.92
C GLY A 140 13.89 5.35 -8.06
N GLN A 141 13.78 4.65 -9.19
CA GLN A 141 14.28 5.12 -10.46
C GLN A 141 13.23 6.11 -11.00
N PRO A 142 13.65 7.30 -11.48
CA PRO A 142 12.73 8.29 -12.03
C PRO A 142 11.87 7.70 -13.15
N PRO A 143 10.68 8.28 -13.37
CA PRO A 143 9.77 7.81 -14.40
C PRO A 143 10.53 7.73 -15.73
N SER A 144 10.43 6.58 -16.40
CA SER A 144 10.79 6.49 -17.80
C SER A 144 9.87 7.45 -18.55
N ASP A 145 10.41 8.61 -18.90
CA ASP A 145 9.88 9.46 -19.96
C ASP A 145 9.76 8.59 -21.21
N GLU A 146 8.61 7.95 -21.40
CA GLU A 146 8.12 7.64 -22.74
C GLU A 146 7.60 8.96 -23.33
N THR A 147 8.56 9.80 -23.68
CA THR A 147 8.39 10.86 -24.67
C THR A 147 8.06 10.19 -25.98
N GLY A 148 6.85 10.48 -26.47
CA GLY A 148 6.38 10.42 -27.85
C GLY A 148 7.08 9.46 -28.83
N ASP A 149 6.34 8.47 -29.28
CA ASP A 149 6.05 8.39 -30.71
C ASP A 149 4.81 7.51 -30.97
N LEU A 150 3.95 8.04 -31.86
CA LEU A 150 2.75 7.48 -32.50
C LEU A 150 1.39 7.61 -31.77
#